data_AF-A0A832GVB2-F1
#
_entry.id   AF-A0A832GVB2-F1
#
_cell.length_a   1.000
_cell.length_b   1.000
_cell.length_c   1.000
_cell.angle_alpha   90.00
_cell.angle_beta   90.00
_cell.angle_gamma   90.00
#
_symmetry.space_group_name_H-M   'P 1'
#
loop_
_entity.id
_entity.type
_entity.pdbx_description
1 polymer ?
#
loop_
_entity_poly.entity_id
_entity_poly.type
_entity_poly.pdbx_seq_one_letter_code
_entity_poly.pdbx_strand_id
1 'polypeptide(L)' 'MEILLNKLVDEIWFKTSRSGGKGGQNVNKVSTKVELLFDIANSLNLTEEQKFKLRSKYKNKIDSEGYLRIVSQ' A
#
# COMPACT_ATOMS: atom_id res chain seq x y z
N MET A 1 0.59 -18.05 15.42
CA MET A 1 1.66 -17.66 14.48
C MET A 1 1.71 -16.15 14.48
N GLU A 2 2.69 -15.59 15.16
CA GLU A 2 2.81 -14.14 15.36
C GLU A 2 3.85 -13.61 14.37
N ILE A 3 3.41 -12.76 13.43
CA ILE A 3 4.35 -11.97 12.64
C ILE A 3 4.64 -10.73 13.47
N LEU A 4 5.91 -10.43 13.71
CA LEU A 4 6.28 -9.14 14.30
C LEU A 4 5.91 -8.06 13.28
N LEU A 5 4.91 -7.24 13.62
CA LEU A 5 4.40 -6.17 12.74
C LEU A 5 5.54 -5.28 12.22
N ASN A 6 6.54 -5.02 13.07
CA ASN A 6 7.70 -4.20 12.75
C ASN A 6 8.49 -4.71 11.53
N LYS A 7 8.54 -6.03 11.31
CA LYS A 7 9.30 -6.61 10.18
C LYS A 7 8.63 -6.36 8.83
N LEU A 8 7.30 -6.22 8.80
CA LEU A 8 6.56 -5.89 7.59
C LEU A 8 6.61 -4.40 7.27
N VAL A 9 6.72 -3.53 8.30
CA VAL A 9 6.79 -2.09 8.11
C VAL A 9 7.99 -1.69 7.25
N ASP A 10 9.13 -2.37 7.42
CA ASP A 10 10.35 -2.12 6.63
C ASP A 10 10.21 -2.53 5.14
N GLU A 11 9.24 -3.38 4.80
CA GLU A 11 8.95 -3.84 3.44
C GLU A 11 7.84 -3.01 2.77
N ILE A 12 7.30 -2.02 3.47
CA ILE A 12 6.18 -1.20 3.02
C ILE A 12 6.68 0.17 2.60
N TRP A 13 6.23 0.62 1.42
CA TRP A 13 6.50 1.98 0.92
C TRP A 13 5.26 2.85 1.03
N PHE A 14 5.47 4.10 1.41
CA PHE A 14 4.42 5.10 1.46
C PHE A 14 4.64 6.16 0.38
N LYS A 15 3.60 6.44 -0.38
CA LYS A 15 3.54 7.50 -1.37
C LYS A 15 2.44 8.48 -0.99
N THR A 16 2.81 9.70 -0.68
CA THR A 16 1.83 10.78 -0.44
C THR A 16 1.55 11.53 -1.74
N SER A 17 0.31 11.91 -1.98
CA SER A 17 -0.06 12.73 -3.13
C SER A 17 -1.11 13.79 -2.76
N ARG A 18 -1.22 14.81 -3.60
CA ARG A 18 -2.22 15.86 -3.44
C ARG A 18 -3.53 15.37 -4.06
N SER A 19 -4.66 15.56 -3.39
CA SER A 19 -5.98 15.37 -4.00
C SER A 19 -6.17 16.41 -5.11
N GLY A 20 -5.97 15.99 -6.35
CA GLY A 20 -6.07 16.84 -7.53
C GLY A 20 -7.53 17.07 -7.93
N GLY A 21 -8.20 18.05 -7.31
CA GLY A 21 -9.43 18.62 -7.86
C GLY A 21 -9.12 19.65 -8.94
N LYS A 22 -9.81 19.60 -10.08
CA LYS A 22 -9.76 20.65 -11.12
C LYS A 22 -10.62 21.85 -10.66
N GLY A 23 -9.98 22.91 -10.15
CA GLY A 23 -10.57 24.26 -10.12
C GLY A 23 -10.43 25.06 -8.82
N GLY A 24 -10.02 26.33 -8.93
CA GLY A 24 -10.35 27.40 -7.98
C GLY A 24 -9.20 27.93 -7.12
N GLN A 25 -9.04 29.26 -7.10
CA GLN A 25 -8.02 30.01 -6.37
C GLN A 25 -8.07 29.79 -4.83
N ASN A 26 -6.89 29.89 -4.19
CA ASN A 26 -6.62 29.92 -2.74
C ASN A 26 -7.01 28.66 -1.92
N VAL A 27 -6.29 27.56 -2.11
CA VAL A 27 -6.33 26.43 -1.16
C VAL A 27 -4.95 26.23 -0.55
N ASN A 28 -4.81 26.50 0.76
CA ASN A 28 -3.69 26.07 1.58
C ASN A 28 -3.64 24.53 1.56
N LYS A 29 -2.89 23.99 0.60
CA LYS A 29 -2.96 22.58 0.20
C LYS A 29 -2.21 21.70 1.21
N VAL A 30 -2.96 21.12 2.15
CA VAL A 30 -2.50 20.03 3.00
C VAL A 30 -2.52 18.71 2.20
N SER A 31 -1.45 17.91 2.30
CA SER A 31 -1.33 16.61 1.61
C SER A 31 -2.14 15.54 2.34
N THR A 32 -3.37 15.23 1.88
CA THR A 32 -4.26 14.28 2.59
C THR A 32 -4.25 12.85 2.06
N LYS A 33 -3.81 12.60 0.82
CA LYS A 33 -3.84 11.26 0.24
C LYS A 33 -2.52 10.51 0.49
N VAL A 34 -2.62 9.37 1.16
CA VAL A 34 -1.51 8.44 1.43
C VAL A 34 -1.79 7.10 0.75
N GLU A 35 -0.85 6.63 -0.06
CA GLU A 35 -0.86 5.33 -0.70
C GLU A 35 0.24 4.46 -0.07
N LEU A 36 -0.15 3.27 0.38
CA LEU A 36 0.72 2.21 0.85
C LEU A 36 0.96 1.24 -0.31
N LEU A 37 2.21 0.90 -0.58
CA LEU A 37 2.63 -0.13 -1.53
C LEU A 37 3.38 -1.24 -0.78
N PHE A 38 3.02 -2.48 -1.07
CA PHE A 38 3.65 -3.64 -0.45
C PHE A 38 3.87 -4.77 -1.47
N ASP A 39 5.11 -5.25 -1.58
CA ASP A 39 5.45 -6.38 -2.46
C ASP A 39 5.27 -7.71 -1.73
N ILE A 40 4.12 -8.34 -1.97
CA ILE A 40 3.78 -9.62 -1.36
C ILE A 40 4.70 -10.75 -1.88
N ALA A 41 5.19 -10.70 -3.14
CA ALA A 41 6.03 -11.79 -3.67
C ALA A 41 7.39 -11.84 -2.98
N ASN A 42 8.01 -10.66 -2.88
CA ASN A 42 9.40 -10.54 -2.44
C ASN A 42 9.55 -10.35 -0.93
N SER A 43 8.44 -10.27 -0.18
CA SER A 43 8.49 -10.25 1.28
C SER A 43 9.23 -11.48 1.84
N LEU A 44 10.22 -11.22 2.69
CA LEU A 44 11.00 -12.25 3.39
C LEU A 44 10.33 -12.68 4.69
N ASN A 45 9.36 -11.89 5.15
CA ASN A 45 8.67 -12.07 6.41
C ASN A 45 7.33 -12.82 6.28
N LEU A 46 6.91 -13.13 5.05
CA LEU A 46 5.73 -13.92 4.75
C LEU A 46 6.09 -15.33 4.29
N THR A 47 5.37 -16.33 4.80
CA THR A 47 5.42 -17.69 4.26
C THR A 47 4.68 -17.78 2.93
N GLU A 48 4.99 -18.77 2.11
CA GLU A 48 4.31 -18.98 0.81
C GLU A 48 2.78 -19.12 0.96
N GLU A 49 2.31 -19.77 2.03
CA GLU A 49 0.88 -19.86 2.33
C GLU A 49 0.27 -18.47 2.64
N GLN A 50 0.99 -17.62 3.39
CA GLN A 50 0.53 -16.26 3.69
C GLN A 50 0.53 -15.38 2.44
N LYS A 51 1.57 -15.47 1.60
CA LYS A 51 1.64 -14.79 0.31
C LYS A 51 0.46 -15.18 -0.58
N PHE A 52 0.17 -16.48 -0.68
CA PHE A 52 -0.97 -16.99 -1.45
C PHE A 52 -2.31 -16.45 -0.92
N LYS A 53 -2.53 -16.51 0.41
CA LYS A 53 -3.75 -15.97 1.03
C LYS A 53 -3.92 -14.47 0.78
N LEU A 54 -2.86 -13.68 0.92
CA LEU A 54 -2.90 -12.23 0.68
C LEU A 54 -3.19 -11.92 -0.79
N ARG A 55 -2.52 -12.60 -1.72
CA ARG A 55 -2.75 -12.42 -3.17
C ARG A 55 -4.17 -12.78 -3.57
N SER A 56 -4.70 -13.89 -3.06
CA SER A 56 -6.07 -14.32 -3.35
C SER A 56 -7.11 -13.36 -2.76
N LYS A 57 -6.93 -12.95 -1.49
CA LYS A 57 -7.85 -12.07 -0.76
C LYS A 57 -7.87 -10.65 -1.30
N TYR A 58 -6.72 -10.11 -1.68
CA TYR A 58 -6.55 -8.72 -2.11
C TYR A 58 -6.27 -8.57 -3.61
N LYS A 59 -6.63 -9.56 -4.43
CA LYS A 59 -6.40 -9.54 -5.89
C LYS A 59 -6.84 -8.24 -6.59
N ASN A 60 -7.94 -7.64 -6.13
CA ASN A 60 -8.50 -6.40 -6.71
C ASN A 60 -7.75 -5.13 -6.28
N LYS A 61 -6.81 -5.25 -5.34
CA LYS A 61 -5.96 -4.16 -4.83
C LYS A 61 -4.50 -4.34 -5.24
N ILE A 62 -4.19 -5.38 -6.00
CA ILE A 62 -2.85 -5.61 -6.53
C ILE A 62 -2.78 -4.97 -7.91
N ASP A 63 -1.76 -4.17 -8.16
CA ASP A 63 -1.55 -3.56 -9.47
C ASP A 63 -0.88 -4.52 -10.46
N SER A 64 -0.71 -4.05 -11.71
CA SER A 64 -0.07 -4.82 -12.77
C SER A 64 1.39 -5.18 -12.50
N GLU A 65 2.05 -4.46 -11.59
CA GLU A 65 3.43 -4.71 -11.18
C GLU A 65 3.51 -5.70 -10.01
N GLY A 66 2.36 -6.10 -9.45
CA GLY A 66 2.27 -7.08 -8.37
C GLY A 66 2.30 -6.49 -6.96
N TYR A 67 2.25 -5.17 -6.83
CA TYR A 67 2.21 -4.50 -5.52
C TYR A 67 0.78 -4.40 -5.00
N LEU A 68 0.60 -4.75 -3.73
CA LEU A 68 -0.62 -4.43 -3.01
C LEU A 68 -0.67 -2.92 -2.73
N ARG A 69 -1.69 -2.25 -3.24
CA ARG A 69 -1.92 -0.81 -3.03
C ARG A 69 -3.10 -0.57 -2.09
N ILE A 70 -2.85 0.16 -1.01
CA ILE A 70 -3.91 0.64 -0.10
C ILE A 70 -3.86 2.16 -0.04
N VAL A 71 -4.95 2.79 -0.44
CA VAL A 71 -5.09 4.25 -0.42
C VAL A 71 -5.97 4.66 0.74
N SER A 72 -5.54 5.65 1.50
CA SER A 72 -6.32 6.38 2.50
C SER A 72 -6.24 7.88 2.16
N GLN A 73 -7.35 8.60 2.30
CA GLN A 73 -7.48 10.02 1.95
C GLN A 73 -8.31 10.77 2.98
#